data_AF-A0A5C5Y2P4-F1
#
_entry.id   AF-A0A5C5Y2P4-F1
#
_cell.length_a   1.000
_cell.length_b   1.000
_cell.length_c   1.000
_cell.angle_alpha   90.00
_cell.angle_beta   90.00
_cell.angle_gamma   90.00
#
_symmetry.space_group_name_H-M   'P 1'
#
loop_
_entity.id
_entity.type
_entity.pdbx_description
1 polymer ?
#
loop_
_entity_poly.entity_id
_entity_poly.type
_entity_poly.pdbx_seq_one_letter_code
_entity_poly.pdbx_strand_id
1 'polypeptide(L)'
;MRNDQHPRRSGDSATRRPQYSIASDYVAAGVSVIPLRIDGSKAPAVRSWNEYRNRFASDDELRQWFARPTGIGIVCGVQSGGLEVLDFDERPDETFSAWSDKLPGDLFARLIVVETGALGYHVIYRCGVVGGNTKIAMTAAGGVLVESRGEGGYIVGAGSDGAVHASGRPYVQVRGVPLPDVPTITPEQRKALWCAAASLDERPDPMAEYVRQRRSELRPQVESDTSTPWGDFDARADWVDILEPAGWTTNKGIAWTRPGKQFGTSAKIITAKDGTEVLTVFSSTAGVLACEGTGHRTWGKFAAFAELHHGGDRSAAAKAVIALGYGRVTQ
;
A
#
# COMPACT_ATOMS: atom_id res chain seq x y z
N MET A 1 6.80 56.78 -31.82
CA MET A 1 6.37 56.24 -30.52
C MET A 1 5.05 55.52 -30.74
N ARG A 2 5.09 54.20 -30.95
CA ARG A 2 3.89 53.36 -31.13
C ARG A 2 3.53 52.73 -29.78
N ASN A 3 2.27 52.86 -29.40
CA ASN A 3 1.71 52.38 -28.15
C ASN A 3 1.12 50.98 -28.42
N ASP A 4 1.87 49.92 -28.13
CA ASP A 4 1.36 48.55 -28.20
C ASP A 4 0.76 48.16 -26.85
N GLN A 5 -0.57 48.28 -26.75
CA GLN A 5 -1.32 47.66 -25.66
C GLN A 5 -1.46 46.16 -25.95
N HIS A 6 -0.72 45.33 -25.21
CA HIS A 6 -0.98 43.90 -25.13
C HIS A 6 -2.29 43.66 -24.36
N PRO A 7 -3.26 42.92 -24.92
CA PRO A 7 -4.44 42.52 -24.17
C PRO A 7 -4.01 41.53 -23.08
N ARG A 8 -4.33 41.88 -21.82
CA ARG A 8 -4.21 40.96 -20.69
C ARG A 8 -5.11 39.77 -20.98
N ARG A 9 -4.52 38.58 -21.15
CA ARG A 9 -5.26 37.32 -21.15
C ARG A 9 -5.93 37.19 -19.79
N SER A 10 -7.25 37.42 -19.76
CA SER A 10 -8.11 36.98 -18.67
C SER A 10 -7.98 35.46 -18.60
N GLY A 11 -7.33 34.98 -17.54
CA GLY A 11 -7.27 33.56 -17.22
C GLY A 11 -8.69 33.04 -17.12
N ASP A 12 -9.01 32.09 -17.99
CA ASP A 12 -10.27 31.37 -18.00
C ASP A 12 -10.36 30.58 -16.68
N SER A 13 -11.06 31.13 -15.69
CA SER A 13 -11.37 30.41 -14.46
C SER A 13 -12.47 29.41 -14.79
N ALA A 14 -12.09 28.29 -15.41
CA ALA A 14 -12.92 27.10 -15.46
C ALA A 14 -13.44 26.87 -14.04
N THR A 15 -14.75 27.01 -13.84
CA THR A 15 -15.41 26.95 -12.54
C THR A 15 -15.09 25.62 -11.89
N ARG A 16 -14.15 25.62 -10.93
CA ARG A 16 -13.71 24.42 -10.21
C ARG A 16 -14.94 23.83 -9.52
N ARG A 17 -15.43 22.67 -9.98
CA ARG A 17 -16.51 21.96 -9.30
C ARG A 17 -16.11 21.71 -7.84
N PRO A 18 -16.99 21.97 -6.86
CA PRO A 18 -16.70 21.65 -5.47
C PRO A 18 -16.35 20.17 -5.31
N GLN A 19 -15.30 19.84 -4.57
CA GLN A 19 -14.84 18.45 -4.42
C GLN A 19 -15.91 17.53 -3.81
N TYR A 20 -16.77 18.09 -2.96
CA TYR A 20 -17.97 17.42 -2.47
C TYR A 20 -18.83 16.88 -3.63
N SER A 21 -19.13 17.69 -4.65
CA SER A 21 -19.94 17.24 -5.79
C SER A 21 -19.28 16.09 -6.54
N ILE A 22 -17.97 16.16 -6.75
CA ILE A 22 -17.20 15.10 -7.42
C ILE A 22 -17.25 13.80 -6.61
N ALA A 23 -17.03 13.89 -5.30
CA ALA A 23 -17.06 12.73 -4.42
C ALA A 23 -18.47 12.10 -4.34
N SER A 24 -19.51 12.92 -4.30
CA SER A 24 -20.90 12.47 -4.36
C SER A 24 -21.22 11.78 -5.70
N ASP A 25 -20.73 12.31 -6.82
CA ASP A 25 -20.88 11.69 -8.13
C ASP A 25 -20.23 10.30 -8.17
N TYR A 26 -19.02 10.15 -7.60
CA TYR A 26 -18.38 8.83 -7.46
C TYR A 26 -19.23 7.84 -6.66
N VAL A 27 -19.73 8.25 -5.48
CA VAL A 27 -20.56 7.38 -4.64
C VAL A 27 -21.86 7.01 -5.36
N ALA A 28 -22.51 7.96 -6.04
CA ALA A 28 -23.71 7.71 -6.83
C ALA A 28 -23.46 6.72 -7.98
N ALA A 29 -22.26 6.72 -8.57
CA ALA A 29 -21.83 5.77 -9.59
C ALA A 29 -21.35 4.41 -9.01
N GLY A 30 -21.50 4.18 -7.70
CA GLY A 30 -21.08 2.95 -7.03
C GLY A 30 -19.56 2.84 -6.90
N VAL A 31 -18.86 3.96 -6.72
CA VAL A 31 -17.42 4.02 -6.44
C VAL A 31 -17.23 4.54 -5.01
N SER A 32 -16.63 3.71 -4.15
CA SER A 32 -16.36 4.11 -2.77
C SER A 32 -15.16 5.06 -2.70
N VAL A 33 -15.31 6.11 -1.89
CA VAL A 33 -14.32 7.17 -1.75
C VAL A 33 -13.97 7.45 -0.30
N ILE A 34 -12.75 7.92 -0.09
CA ILE A 34 -12.21 8.34 1.21
C ILE A 34 -11.48 9.68 1.06
N PRO A 35 -11.35 10.48 2.13
CA PRO A 35 -10.56 11.70 2.08
C PRO A 35 -9.08 11.38 2.23
N LEU A 36 -8.24 12.06 1.46
CA LEU A 36 -6.78 11.98 1.54
C LEU A 36 -6.18 13.28 2.03
N ARG A 37 -5.03 13.18 2.69
CA ARG A 37 -4.25 14.33 3.17
C ARG A 37 -3.69 15.12 2.00
N ILE A 38 -3.60 16.43 2.20
CA ILE A 38 -3.00 17.39 1.27
C ILE A 38 -1.60 17.83 1.75
N ASP A 39 -0.82 16.87 2.24
CA ASP A 39 0.56 17.03 2.72
C ASP A 39 1.57 16.30 1.81
N GLY A 40 1.14 15.93 0.60
CA GLY A 40 1.93 15.16 -0.36
C GLY A 40 2.05 13.66 -0.06
N SER A 41 1.55 13.17 1.08
CA SER A 41 1.70 11.76 1.49
C SER A 41 0.76 10.79 0.79
N LYS A 42 -0.33 11.29 0.17
CA LYS A 42 -1.45 10.48 -0.36
C LYS A 42 -2.13 9.58 0.70
N ALA A 43 -1.85 9.79 1.99
CA ALA A 43 -2.39 8.96 3.06
C ALA A 43 -3.85 9.36 3.37
N PRO A 44 -4.67 8.46 3.93
CA PRO A 44 -6.03 8.79 4.34
C PRO A 44 -6.04 9.88 5.43
N ALA A 45 -7.00 10.79 5.32
CA ALA A 45 -7.27 11.83 6.32
C ALA A 45 -8.24 11.36 7.42
N VAL A 46 -8.64 10.09 7.40
CA VAL A 46 -9.43 9.41 8.42
C VAL A 46 -8.58 8.43 9.23
N ARG A 47 -9.00 8.15 10.47
CA ARG A 47 -8.29 7.22 11.38
C ARG A 47 -8.23 5.80 10.84
N SER A 48 -9.30 5.35 10.21
CA SER A 48 -9.40 4.04 9.57
C SER A 48 -10.21 4.23 8.29
N TRP A 49 -9.70 3.71 7.18
CA TRP A 49 -10.41 3.68 5.92
C TRP A 49 -11.01 2.29 5.61
N ASN A 50 -10.65 1.27 6.42
CA ASN A 50 -11.02 -0.12 6.20
C ASN A 50 -12.54 -0.36 6.13
N GLU A 51 -13.32 0.44 6.82
CA GLU A 51 -14.78 0.35 6.76
C GLU A 51 -15.33 0.69 5.37
N TYR A 52 -14.69 1.61 4.64
CA TYR A 52 -15.10 2.03 3.29
C TYR A 52 -14.76 1.00 2.20
N ARG A 53 -14.20 -0.15 2.60
CA ARG A 53 -14.10 -1.36 1.78
C ARG A 53 -15.36 -2.22 1.84
N ASN A 54 -16.31 -1.90 2.73
CA ASN A 54 -17.53 -2.67 2.95
C ASN A 54 -18.79 -1.80 2.97
N ARG A 55 -18.65 -0.46 2.89
CA ARG A 55 -19.75 0.49 2.77
C ARG A 55 -19.31 1.73 2.01
N PHE A 56 -20.28 2.48 1.50
CA PHE A 56 -20.04 3.82 0.99
C PHE A 56 -20.01 4.84 2.15
N ALA A 57 -19.32 5.95 1.94
CA ALA A 57 -19.44 7.12 2.80
C ALA A 57 -20.87 7.69 2.70
N SER A 58 -21.41 8.12 3.83
CA SER A 58 -22.68 8.83 3.91
C SER A 58 -22.56 10.27 3.39
N ASP A 59 -23.68 10.90 3.05
CA ASP A 59 -23.69 12.29 2.61
C ASP A 59 -23.09 13.24 3.66
N ASP A 60 -23.37 13.01 4.95
CA ASP A 60 -22.82 13.81 6.04
C ASP A 60 -21.29 13.67 6.14
N GLU A 61 -20.75 12.44 5.97
CA GLU A 61 -19.30 12.21 5.91
C GLU A 61 -18.68 12.95 4.72
N LEU A 62 -19.29 12.85 3.53
CA LEU A 62 -18.81 13.56 2.33
C LEU A 62 -18.83 15.08 2.53
N ARG A 63 -19.91 15.63 3.10
CA ARG A 63 -20.01 17.07 3.41
C ARG A 63 -18.92 17.49 4.39
N GLN A 64 -18.70 16.70 5.44
CA GLN A 64 -17.69 17.00 6.44
C GLN A 64 -16.28 16.98 5.85
N TRP A 65 -15.94 15.94 5.09
CA TRP A 65 -14.60 15.78 4.52
C TRP A 65 -14.26 16.82 3.48
N PHE A 66 -15.21 17.12 2.59
CA PHE A 66 -14.99 18.00 1.45
C PHE A 66 -15.51 19.43 1.68
N ALA A 67 -15.78 19.81 2.94
CA ALA A 67 -16.05 21.20 3.35
C ALA A 67 -14.83 22.12 3.14
N ARG A 68 -13.63 21.53 3.03
CA ARG A 68 -12.36 22.21 2.75
C ARG A 68 -11.57 21.41 1.70
N PRO A 69 -10.58 22.04 1.02
CA PRO A 69 -9.72 21.33 0.08
C PRO A 69 -9.12 20.07 0.67
N THR A 70 -9.32 18.94 0.01
CA THR A 70 -8.95 17.58 0.47
C THR A 70 -8.61 16.71 -0.74
N GLY A 71 -7.80 15.66 -0.59
CA GLY A 71 -7.61 14.68 -1.67
C GLY A 71 -8.78 13.68 -1.74
N ILE A 72 -9.08 13.13 -2.91
CA ILE A 72 -10.09 12.08 -3.09
C ILE A 72 -9.35 10.76 -3.30
N GLY A 73 -9.57 9.79 -2.42
CA GLY A 73 -9.10 8.42 -2.59
C GLY A 73 -10.22 7.55 -3.14
N ILE A 74 -10.00 6.87 -4.25
CA ILE A 74 -10.94 5.89 -4.82
C ILE A 74 -10.57 4.52 -4.27
N VAL A 75 -11.46 3.93 -3.47
CA VAL A 75 -11.31 2.57 -2.96
C VAL A 75 -11.53 1.60 -4.11
N CYS A 76 -10.59 0.69 -4.33
CA CYS A 76 -10.65 -0.33 -5.37
C CYS A 76 -11.29 -1.62 -4.83
N GLY A 77 -11.58 -2.57 -5.71
CA GLY A 77 -12.12 -3.87 -5.34
C GLY A 77 -13.64 -3.96 -5.42
N VAL A 78 -14.19 -4.94 -4.69
CA VAL A 78 -15.58 -5.37 -4.81
C VAL A 78 -16.55 -4.25 -4.45
N GLN A 79 -16.23 -3.46 -3.41
CA GLN A 79 -17.06 -2.34 -2.96
C GLN A 79 -17.30 -1.28 -4.04
N SER A 80 -16.38 -1.14 -5.00
CA SER A 80 -16.49 -0.19 -6.11
C SER A 80 -16.94 -0.87 -7.41
N GLY A 81 -17.63 -2.00 -7.30
CA GLY A 81 -18.13 -2.77 -8.44
C GLY A 81 -17.04 -3.56 -9.18
N GLY A 82 -16.04 -4.03 -8.45
CA GLY A 82 -14.90 -4.74 -9.03
C GLY A 82 -13.92 -3.82 -9.76
N LEU A 83 -13.79 -2.57 -9.29
CA LEU A 83 -12.86 -1.59 -9.85
C LEU A 83 -11.42 -2.05 -9.59
N GLU A 84 -10.63 -2.12 -10.65
CA GLU A 84 -9.20 -2.44 -10.61
C GLU A 84 -8.44 -1.42 -11.46
N VAL A 85 -7.21 -1.12 -11.04
CA VAL A 85 -6.34 -0.15 -11.70
C VAL A 85 -5.02 -0.81 -12.03
N LEU A 86 -4.50 -0.58 -13.24
CA LEU A 86 -3.07 -0.78 -13.53
C LEU A 86 -2.36 0.56 -13.40
N ASP A 87 -1.33 0.59 -12.56
CA ASP A 87 -0.57 1.76 -12.15
C ASP A 87 0.83 1.69 -12.76
N PHE A 88 1.13 2.65 -13.65
CA PHE A 88 2.38 2.77 -14.39
C PHE A 88 3.14 3.99 -13.88
N ASP A 89 4.11 3.77 -12.98
CA ASP A 89 4.86 4.86 -12.33
C ASP A 89 6.36 4.85 -12.71
N GLU A 90 6.98 3.68 -12.92
CA GLU A 90 8.38 3.56 -13.33
C GLU A 90 8.49 3.47 -14.86
N ARG A 91 9.29 4.35 -15.48
CA ARG A 91 9.40 4.50 -16.95
C ARG A 91 8.02 4.53 -17.64
N PRO A 92 7.11 5.43 -17.21
CA PRO A 92 5.68 5.32 -17.52
C PRO A 92 5.40 5.39 -19.02
N ASP A 93 6.04 6.30 -19.77
CA ASP A 93 5.80 6.42 -21.21
C ASP A 93 6.21 5.16 -22.00
N GLU A 94 7.37 4.59 -21.66
CA GLU A 94 7.89 3.36 -22.28
C GLU A 94 6.98 2.16 -21.96
N THR A 95 6.69 1.96 -20.67
CA THR A 95 5.93 0.79 -20.21
C THR A 95 4.47 0.85 -20.61
N PHE A 96 3.83 2.03 -20.53
CA PHE A 96 2.45 2.23 -20.95
C PHE A 96 2.29 2.01 -22.46
N SER A 97 3.20 2.56 -23.28
CA SER A 97 3.19 2.35 -24.73
C SER A 97 3.35 0.87 -25.07
N ALA A 98 4.40 0.22 -24.55
CA ALA A 98 4.69 -1.19 -24.81
C ALA A 98 3.59 -2.14 -24.33
N TRP A 99 2.91 -1.80 -23.23
CA TRP A 99 1.74 -2.51 -22.74
C TRP A 99 0.55 -2.36 -23.69
N SER A 100 0.24 -1.12 -24.09
CA SER A 100 -0.93 -0.82 -24.91
C SER A 100 -0.86 -1.47 -26.30
N ASP A 101 0.33 -1.55 -26.89
CA ASP A 101 0.59 -2.19 -28.19
C ASP A 101 0.31 -3.70 -28.20
N LYS A 102 0.27 -4.34 -27.02
CA LYS A 102 0.01 -5.78 -26.88
C LYS A 102 -1.48 -6.10 -26.70
N LEU A 103 -2.34 -5.09 -26.56
CA LEU A 103 -3.76 -5.31 -26.28
C LEU A 103 -4.54 -5.70 -27.54
N PRO A 104 -5.46 -6.68 -27.45
CA PRO A 104 -6.22 -7.11 -28.60
C PRO A 104 -7.35 -6.14 -28.97
N GLY A 105 -7.57 -5.97 -30.27
CA GLY A 105 -8.73 -5.29 -30.82
C GLY A 105 -8.88 -3.85 -30.34
N ASP A 106 -10.10 -3.48 -29.96
CA ASP A 106 -10.47 -2.16 -29.46
C ASP A 106 -10.42 -2.06 -27.92
N LEU A 107 -9.84 -3.05 -27.23
CA LEU A 107 -9.87 -3.13 -25.76
C LEU A 107 -9.32 -1.85 -25.11
N PHE A 108 -8.22 -1.31 -25.63
CA PHE A 108 -7.63 -0.06 -25.11
C PHE A 108 -8.57 1.15 -25.24
N ALA A 109 -9.42 1.21 -26.27
CA ALA A 109 -10.38 2.31 -26.45
C ALA A 109 -11.49 2.29 -25.39
N ARG A 110 -11.72 1.16 -24.73
CA ARG A 110 -12.74 0.99 -23.68
C ARG A 110 -12.23 1.33 -22.28
N LEU A 111 -10.96 1.67 -22.12
CA LEU A 111 -10.36 1.91 -20.81
C LEU A 111 -10.33 3.41 -20.48
N ILE A 112 -10.41 3.72 -19.18
CA ILE A 112 -10.15 5.07 -18.67
C ILE A 112 -8.66 5.19 -18.38
N VAL A 113 -8.05 6.31 -18.79
CA VAL A 113 -6.66 6.63 -18.47
C VAL A 113 -6.61 7.96 -17.77
N VAL A 114 -5.94 7.98 -16.61
CA VAL A 114 -5.68 9.18 -15.80
C VAL A 114 -4.18 9.36 -15.68
N GLU A 115 -3.67 10.51 -16.10
CA GLU A 115 -2.29 10.93 -15.83
C GLU A 115 -2.17 11.30 -14.36
N THR A 116 -1.14 10.76 -13.69
CA THR A 116 -0.95 10.90 -12.25
C THR A 116 -0.14 12.15 -11.90
N GLY A 117 -0.15 12.55 -10.62
CA GLY A 117 0.68 13.66 -10.14
C GLY A 117 2.20 13.44 -10.34
N ALA A 118 2.63 12.19 -10.57
CA ALA A 118 4.01 11.81 -10.87
C ALA A 118 4.32 11.73 -12.38
N LEU A 119 3.36 12.07 -13.27
CA LEU A 119 3.42 11.82 -14.72
C LEU A 119 3.41 10.32 -15.09
N GLY A 120 2.87 9.49 -14.21
CA GLY A 120 2.51 8.10 -14.50
C GLY A 120 1.10 7.98 -15.08
N TYR A 121 0.62 6.75 -15.22
CA TYR A 121 -0.71 6.47 -15.72
C TYR A 121 -1.48 5.50 -14.82
N HIS A 122 -2.69 5.87 -14.43
CA HIS A 122 -3.69 4.93 -13.93
C HIS A 122 -4.59 4.48 -15.09
N VAL A 123 -4.66 3.18 -15.35
CA VAL A 123 -5.64 2.56 -16.25
C VAL A 123 -6.75 1.96 -15.42
N ILE A 124 -7.95 2.52 -15.51
CA ILE A 124 -9.08 2.20 -14.61
C ILE A 124 -10.15 1.41 -15.38
N TYR A 125 -10.61 0.30 -14.80
CA TYR A 125 -11.71 -0.52 -15.33
C TYR A 125 -12.45 -1.25 -14.20
N ARG A 126 -13.62 -1.81 -14.52
CA ARG A 126 -14.33 -2.78 -13.67
C ARG A 126 -14.28 -4.17 -14.27
N CYS A 127 -14.25 -5.19 -13.43
CA CYS A 127 -14.38 -6.59 -13.85
C CYS A 127 -15.08 -7.41 -12.76
N GLY A 128 -15.83 -8.45 -13.17
CA GLY A 128 -16.42 -9.42 -12.23
C GLY A 128 -15.38 -10.30 -11.52
N VAL A 129 -14.11 -10.27 -11.96
CA VAL A 129 -12.97 -10.89 -11.31
C VAL A 129 -11.98 -9.79 -10.94
N VAL A 130 -11.66 -9.64 -9.66
CA VAL A 130 -10.72 -8.63 -9.16
C VAL A 130 -9.70 -9.28 -8.23
N GLY A 131 -8.43 -8.93 -8.38
CA GLY A 131 -7.35 -9.37 -7.51
C GLY A 131 -7.10 -8.38 -6.37
N GLY A 132 -6.14 -8.69 -5.51
CA GLY A 132 -5.57 -7.71 -4.58
C GLY A 132 -4.46 -6.88 -5.23
N ASN A 133 -3.78 -6.04 -4.43
CA ASN A 133 -2.63 -5.29 -4.92
C ASN A 133 -1.47 -6.22 -5.28
N THR A 134 -0.95 -6.10 -6.50
CA THR A 134 0.11 -6.99 -7.01
C THR A 134 1.12 -6.19 -7.83
N LYS A 135 2.41 -6.32 -7.53
CA LYS A 135 3.49 -5.85 -8.42
C LYS A 135 3.59 -6.83 -9.59
N ILE A 136 3.02 -6.45 -10.73
CA ILE A 136 2.86 -7.34 -11.89
C ILE A 136 4.17 -7.45 -12.67
N ALA A 137 4.84 -6.33 -12.90
CA ALA A 137 6.11 -6.26 -13.62
C ALA A 137 7.10 -5.38 -12.87
N MET A 138 8.36 -5.81 -12.84
CA MET A 138 9.43 -5.11 -12.14
C MET A 138 10.69 -5.05 -13.00
N THR A 139 11.55 -4.07 -12.74
CA THR A 139 12.89 -4.02 -13.33
C THR A 139 13.77 -5.11 -12.72
N ALA A 140 14.85 -5.48 -13.41
CA ALA A 140 15.86 -6.38 -12.85
C ALA A 140 16.49 -5.84 -11.54
N ALA A 141 16.45 -4.51 -11.33
CA ALA A 141 16.94 -3.83 -10.13
C ALA A 141 15.89 -3.68 -9.01
N GLY A 142 14.66 -4.16 -9.22
CA GLY A 142 13.59 -4.13 -8.21
C GLY A 142 12.65 -2.92 -8.25
N GLY A 143 12.73 -2.07 -9.28
CA GLY A 143 11.76 -0.99 -9.52
C GLY A 143 10.42 -1.55 -10.00
N VAL A 144 9.29 -0.90 -9.68
CA VAL A 144 7.95 -1.42 -10.02
C VAL A 144 7.45 -0.76 -11.31
N LEU A 145 7.42 -1.52 -12.39
CA LEU A 145 6.98 -1.04 -13.72
C LEU A 145 5.46 -0.96 -13.82
N VAL A 146 4.78 -2.00 -13.36
CA VAL A 146 3.31 -2.06 -13.36
C VAL A 146 2.84 -2.67 -12.04
N GLU A 147 1.99 -1.96 -11.32
CA GLU A 147 1.30 -2.45 -10.13
C GLU A 147 -0.21 -2.50 -10.37
N SER A 148 -0.89 -3.51 -9.86
CA SER A 148 -2.35 -3.49 -9.77
C SER A 148 -2.79 -2.89 -8.44
N ARG A 149 -3.87 -2.11 -8.48
CA ARG A 149 -4.65 -1.71 -7.30
C ARG A 149 -6.04 -2.31 -7.41
N GLY A 150 -6.33 -3.26 -6.55
CA GLY A 150 -7.59 -4.02 -6.55
C GLY A 150 -8.21 -4.08 -5.16
N GLU A 151 -8.71 -5.24 -4.77
CA GLU A 151 -9.27 -5.46 -3.44
C GLU A 151 -8.25 -5.13 -2.34
N GLY A 152 -8.68 -4.32 -1.37
CA GLY A 152 -7.82 -3.81 -0.30
C GLY A 152 -6.84 -2.72 -0.73
N GLY A 153 -6.98 -2.16 -1.93
CA GLY A 153 -6.25 -0.99 -2.42
C GLY A 153 -7.13 0.25 -2.56
N TYR A 154 -6.47 1.40 -2.72
CA TYR A 154 -7.09 2.63 -3.19
C TYR A 154 -6.09 3.39 -4.07
N ILE A 155 -6.58 4.28 -4.92
CA ILE A 155 -5.78 5.22 -5.70
C ILE A 155 -6.18 6.66 -5.39
N VAL A 156 -5.32 7.63 -5.72
CA VAL A 156 -5.74 9.03 -5.78
C VAL A 156 -6.63 9.22 -7.01
N GLY A 157 -7.81 9.82 -6.81
CA GLY A 157 -8.81 10.04 -7.85
C GLY A 157 -8.70 11.41 -8.53
N ALA A 158 -9.19 11.49 -9.77
CA ALA A 158 -9.39 12.76 -10.46
C ALA A 158 -10.37 13.65 -9.68
N GLY A 159 -10.08 14.96 -9.61
CA GLY A 159 -10.79 15.92 -8.77
C GLY A 159 -10.17 16.15 -7.38
N SER A 160 -9.10 15.41 -7.04
CA SER A 160 -8.28 15.67 -5.85
C SER A 160 -7.63 17.05 -5.90
N ASP A 161 -7.36 17.61 -4.71
CA ASP A 161 -6.52 18.80 -4.63
C ASP A 161 -5.07 18.44 -4.99
N GLY A 162 -4.38 19.33 -5.72
CA GLY A 162 -3.02 19.07 -6.20
C GLY A 162 -2.01 18.80 -5.07
N ALA A 163 -2.24 19.37 -3.88
CA ALA A 163 -1.40 19.16 -2.71
C ALA A 163 -1.49 17.73 -2.11
N VAL A 164 -2.38 16.86 -2.63
CA VAL A 164 -2.37 15.42 -2.31
C VAL A 164 -1.05 14.75 -2.73
N HIS A 165 -0.40 15.28 -3.77
CA HIS A 165 0.87 14.81 -4.29
C HIS A 165 1.97 15.85 -4.01
N ALA A 166 3.18 15.39 -3.67
CA ALA A 166 4.32 16.27 -3.42
C ALA A 166 4.71 17.18 -4.62
N SER A 167 4.27 16.84 -5.83
CA SER A 167 4.50 17.63 -7.04
C SER A 167 3.52 18.78 -7.22
N GLY A 168 2.40 18.79 -6.47
CA GLY A 168 1.31 19.75 -6.66
C GLY A 168 0.47 19.55 -7.94
N ARG A 169 0.79 18.55 -8.77
CA ARG A 169 0.11 18.32 -10.05
C ARG A 169 -1.23 17.62 -9.87
N PRO A 170 -2.25 17.97 -10.67
CA PRO A 170 -3.54 17.30 -10.62
C PRO A 170 -3.47 15.88 -11.21
N TYR A 171 -4.43 15.06 -10.83
CA TYR A 171 -4.75 13.81 -11.53
C TYR A 171 -5.75 14.12 -12.63
N VAL A 172 -5.38 13.88 -13.89
CA VAL A 172 -6.14 14.35 -15.06
C VAL A 172 -6.56 13.18 -15.93
N GLN A 173 -7.86 13.04 -16.17
CA GLN A 173 -8.34 12.05 -17.12
C GLN A 173 -7.99 12.50 -18.56
N VAL A 174 -7.26 11.64 -19.27
CA VAL A 174 -6.78 11.91 -20.64
C VAL A 174 -7.44 11.01 -21.68
N ARG A 175 -8.15 9.95 -21.25
CA ARG A 175 -8.84 9.01 -22.15
C ARG A 175 -10.08 8.37 -21.51
N GLY A 176 -10.97 7.88 -22.36
CA GLY A 176 -12.11 7.04 -21.98
C GLY A 176 -13.38 7.86 -21.75
N VAL A 177 -14.46 7.16 -21.39
CA VAL A 177 -15.71 7.80 -20.95
C VAL A 177 -15.45 8.62 -19.69
N PRO A 178 -16.10 9.80 -19.52
CA PRO A 178 -15.85 10.65 -18.35
C PRO A 178 -16.09 9.91 -17.02
N LEU A 179 -15.14 10.04 -16.08
CA LEU A 179 -15.38 9.64 -14.69
C LEU A 179 -16.59 10.40 -14.12
N PRO A 180 -17.40 9.77 -13.25
CA PRO A 180 -17.16 8.51 -12.54
C PRO A 180 -17.66 7.23 -13.23
N ASP A 181 -18.11 7.28 -14.50
CA ASP A 181 -18.71 6.14 -15.19
C ASP A 181 -17.65 5.11 -15.66
N VAL A 182 -17.19 4.26 -14.75
CA VAL A 182 -16.14 3.27 -15.06
C VAL A 182 -16.69 2.09 -15.87
N PRO A 183 -16.14 1.81 -17.08
CA PRO A 183 -16.60 0.72 -17.94
C PRO A 183 -16.23 -0.66 -17.39
N THR A 184 -17.11 -1.64 -17.63
CA THR A 184 -16.87 -3.05 -17.26
C THR A 184 -16.30 -3.83 -18.43
N ILE A 185 -15.22 -4.58 -18.18
CA ILE A 185 -14.58 -5.50 -19.12
C ILE A 185 -14.79 -6.95 -18.69
N THR A 186 -14.69 -7.89 -19.64
CA THR A 186 -14.82 -9.32 -19.34
C THR A 186 -13.57 -9.86 -18.63
N PRO A 187 -13.66 -11.00 -17.92
CA PRO A 187 -12.50 -11.66 -17.34
C PRO A 187 -11.40 -12.00 -18.36
N GLU A 188 -11.76 -12.34 -19.59
CA GLU A 188 -10.83 -12.63 -20.68
C GLU A 188 -10.08 -11.36 -21.12
N GLN A 189 -10.80 -10.24 -21.20
CA GLN A 189 -10.20 -8.94 -21.50
C GLN A 189 -9.26 -8.51 -20.36
N ARG A 190 -9.69 -8.66 -19.09
CA ARG A 190 -8.82 -8.43 -17.93
C ARG A 190 -7.58 -9.31 -17.98
N LYS A 191 -7.72 -10.59 -18.31
CA LYS A 191 -6.58 -11.50 -18.50
C LYS A 191 -5.62 -10.98 -19.57
N ALA A 192 -6.12 -10.45 -20.69
CA ALA A 192 -5.27 -9.84 -21.71
C ALA A 192 -4.49 -8.63 -21.17
N LEU A 193 -5.12 -7.75 -20.39
CA LEU A 193 -4.44 -6.60 -19.74
C LEU A 193 -3.30 -7.08 -18.83
N TRP A 194 -3.57 -8.09 -18.01
CA TRP A 194 -2.62 -8.66 -17.06
C TRP A 194 -1.48 -9.42 -17.74
N CYS A 195 -1.77 -10.21 -18.78
CA CYS A 195 -0.75 -10.90 -19.57
C CYS A 195 0.17 -9.90 -20.29
N ALA A 196 -0.39 -8.82 -20.86
CA ALA A 196 0.40 -7.76 -21.47
C ALA A 196 1.33 -7.10 -20.44
N ALA A 197 0.81 -6.76 -19.26
CA ALA A 197 1.60 -6.15 -18.18
C ALA A 197 2.70 -7.09 -17.68
N ALA A 198 2.38 -8.36 -17.40
CA ALA A 198 3.34 -9.35 -16.94
C ALA A 198 4.45 -9.63 -17.97
N SER A 199 4.19 -9.43 -19.26
CA SER A 199 5.22 -9.58 -20.30
C SER A 199 6.31 -8.49 -20.29
N LEU A 200 6.13 -7.45 -19.48
CA LEU A 200 7.11 -6.37 -19.27
C LEU A 200 8.04 -6.63 -18.08
N ASP A 201 7.88 -7.74 -17.38
CA ASP A 201 8.69 -8.07 -16.21
C ASP A 201 10.13 -8.45 -16.61
N GLU A 202 11.11 -7.76 -16.04
CA GLU A 202 12.53 -7.92 -16.34
C GLU A 202 13.27 -8.75 -15.29
N ARG A 203 12.56 -9.25 -14.27
CA ARG A 203 13.18 -10.09 -13.24
C ARG A 203 13.76 -11.38 -13.87
N PRO A 204 14.93 -11.87 -13.41
CA PRO A 204 15.58 -13.02 -14.02
C PRO A 204 14.78 -14.33 -13.96
N ASP A 205 13.98 -14.52 -12.90
CA ASP A 205 13.09 -15.68 -12.74
C ASP A 205 11.84 -15.30 -11.92
N PRO A 206 10.84 -14.65 -12.57
CA PRO A 206 9.61 -14.21 -11.91
C PRO A 206 8.82 -15.40 -11.33
N MET A 207 8.90 -16.56 -11.98
CA MET A 207 8.19 -17.76 -11.58
C MET A 207 8.78 -18.37 -10.31
N ALA A 208 10.10 -18.50 -10.20
CA ALA A 208 10.71 -18.99 -8.97
C ALA A 208 10.47 -18.04 -7.79
N GLU A 209 10.43 -16.72 -8.03
CA GLU A 209 10.07 -15.76 -7.00
C GLU A 209 8.60 -15.91 -6.56
N TYR A 210 7.67 -16.03 -7.50
CA TYR A 210 6.27 -16.33 -7.21
C TYR A 210 6.12 -17.61 -6.39
N VAL A 211 6.80 -18.70 -6.78
CA VAL A 211 6.78 -19.98 -6.07
C VAL A 211 7.38 -19.83 -4.66
N ARG A 212 8.49 -19.11 -4.49
CA ARG A 212 9.06 -18.82 -3.17
C ARG A 212 8.06 -18.08 -2.27
N GLN A 213 7.42 -17.03 -2.80
CA GLN A 213 6.44 -16.25 -2.05
C GLN A 213 5.24 -17.10 -1.67
N ARG A 214 4.64 -17.83 -2.63
CA ARG A 214 3.50 -18.71 -2.34
C ARG A 214 3.83 -19.82 -1.36
N ARG A 215 5.02 -20.40 -1.42
CA ARG A 215 5.48 -21.36 -0.40
C ARG A 215 5.60 -20.72 0.98
N SER A 216 6.01 -19.45 1.07
CA SER A 216 6.06 -18.72 2.33
C SER A 216 4.66 -18.41 2.88
N GLU A 217 3.71 -18.05 2.02
CA GLU A 217 2.32 -17.75 2.40
C GLU A 217 1.52 -19.00 2.78
N LEU A 218 1.76 -20.11 2.09
CA LEU A 218 1.10 -21.41 2.31
C LEU A 218 1.81 -22.27 3.34
N ARG A 219 2.94 -21.81 3.90
CA ARG A 219 3.53 -22.46 5.08
C ARG A 219 2.46 -22.43 6.17
N PRO A 220 2.09 -23.60 6.74
CA PRO A 220 1.24 -23.61 7.93
C PRO A 220 1.84 -22.61 8.92
N GLN A 221 1.01 -21.75 9.50
CA GLN A 221 1.43 -21.09 10.73
C GLN A 221 1.72 -22.21 11.70
N VAL A 222 3.01 -22.51 11.88
CA VAL A 222 3.45 -23.47 12.86
C VAL A 222 3.02 -22.84 14.17
N GLU A 223 1.99 -23.42 14.81
CA GLU A 223 1.73 -23.14 16.24
C GLU A 223 3.09 -23.17 16.92
N SER A 224 3.40 -22.16 17.72
CA SER A 224 4.69 -22.11 18.42
C SER A 224 4.85 -23.43 19.17
N ASP A 225 5.71 -24.31 18.66
CA ASP A 225 5.92 -25.61 19.25
C ASP A 225 6.65 -25.39 20.56
N THR A 226 5.86 -25.28 21.64
CA THR A 226 6.36 -25.03 22.99
C THR A 226 7.19 -26.18 23.52
N SER A 227 7.25 -27.33 22.82
CA SER A 227 8.19 -28.40 23.13
C SER A 227 9.64 -28.05 22.75
N THR A 228 9.83 -27.01 21.95
CA THR A 228 11.15 -26.50 21.59
C THR A 228 11.57 -25.33 22.49
N PRO A 229 12.86 -25.18 22.80
CA PRO A 229 13.35 -24.04 23.60
C PRO A 229 12.99 -22.66 23.04
N TRP A 230 12.95 -22.50 21.72
CA TRP A 230 12.58 -21.22 21.08
C TRP A 230 11.06 -21.00 21.05
N GLY A 231 10.24 -22.06 20.91
CA GLY A 231 8.79 -21.94 21.03
C GLY A 231 8.35 -21.62 22.46
N ASP A 232 9.00 -22.24 23.45
CA ASP A 232 8.83 -21.90 24.87
C ASP A 232 9.29 -20.47 25.19
N PHE A 233 10.39 -20.02 24.57
CA PHE A 233 10.82 -18.62 24.64
C PHE A 233 9.80 -17.67 24.02
N ASP A 234 9.28 -17.97 22.82
CA ASP A 234 8.23 -17.18 22.18
C ASP A 234 6.96 -17.07 23.02
N ALA A 235 6.62 -18.14 23.74
CA ALA A 235 5.45 -18.17 24.62
C ALA A 235 5.66 -17.40 25.93
N ARG A 236 6.82 -17.55 26.59
CA ARG A 236 7.01 -17.10 27.99
C ARG A 236 7.87 -15.84 28.17
N ALA A 237 8.73 -15.49 27.23
CA ALA A 237 9.62 -14.34 27.40
C ALA A 237 8.85 -13.01 27.42
N ASP A 238 9.34 -12.02 28.16
CA ASP A 238 8.82 -10.65 28.09
C ASP A 238 9.54 -9.87 26.96
N TRP A 239 8.81 -9.01 26.25
CA TRP A 239 9.40 -8.12 25.26
C TRP A 239 10.40 -7.13 25.88
N VAL A 240 10.21 -6.78 27.15
CA VAL A 240 11.14 -5.90 27.90
C VAL A 240 12.54 -6.53 27.97
N ASP A 241 12.62 -7.81 28.31
CA ASP A 241 13.88 -8.55 28.45
C ASP A 241 14.64 -8.70 27.11
N ILE A 242 13.94 -8.55 25.99
CA ILE A 242 14.52 -8.66 24.65
C ILE A 242 14.99 -7.29 24.15
N LEU A 243 14.20 -6.24 24.37
CA LEU A 243 14.38 -4.95 23.72
C LEU A 243 15.23 -3.96 24.52
N GLU A 244 15.05 -3.89 25.84
CA GLU A 244 15.81 -2.95 26.67
C GLU A 244 17.32 -3.21 26.67
N PRO A 245 17.82 -4.46 26.74
CA PRO A 245 19.25 -4.71 26.68
C PRO A 245 19.86 -4.33 25.31
N ALA A 246 19.04 -4.24 24.26
CA ALA A 246 19.43 -3.76 22.94
C ALA A 246 19.27 -2.23 22.78
N GLY A 247 18.99 -1.50 23.86
CA GLY A 247 18.90 -0.03 23.90
C GLY A 247 17.56 0.56 23.44
N TRP A 248 16.53 -0.28 23.26
CA TRP A 248 15.18 0.22 23.03
C TRP A 248 14.57 0.71 24.35
N THR A 249 13.69 1.70 24.28
CA THR A 249 13.02 2.25 25.45
C THR A 249 11.51 2.26 25.29
N THR A 250 10.78 2.16 26.39
CA THR A 250 9.32 2.24 26.41
C THR A 250 8.83 3.06 27.60
N ASN A 251 7.62 3.63 27.48
CA ASN A 251 6.94 4.30 28.59
C ASN A 251 5.83 3.43 29.22
N LYS A 252 5.41 2.33 28.54
CA LYS A 252 4.27 1.48 28.98
C LYS A 252 4.34 0.02 28.47
N GLY A 253 5.51 -0.49 28.05
CA GLY A 253 5.67 -1.85 27.51
C GLY A 253 5.06 -2.11 26.11
N ILE A 254 4.14 -1.25 25.64
CA ILE A 254 3.43 -1.46 24.36
C ILE A 254 4.06 -0.66 23.21
N ALA A 255 4.47 0.58 23.47
CA ALA A 255 5.04 1.47 22.46
C ALA A 255 6.53 1.64 22.70
N TRP A 256 7.33 1.34 21.68
CA TRP A 256 8.78 1.23 21.78
C TRP A 256 9.48 2.26 20.91
N THR A 257 10.51 2.89 21.48
CA THR A 257 11.40 3.85 20.83
C THR A 257 12.74 3.17 20.58
N ARG A 258 13.21 3.22 19.34
CA ARG A 258 14.46 2.57 18.94
C ARG A 258 15.70 3.25 19.56
N PRO A 259 16.85 2.56 19.62
CA PRO A 259 18.12 3.16 20.02
C PRO A 259 18.46 4.40 19.20
N GLY A 260 19.03 5.41 19.86
CA GLY A 260 19.46 6.67 19.22
C GLY A 260 18.34 7.66 18.87
N LYS A 261 17.07 7.35 19.16
CA LYS A 261 15.94 8.27 19.00
C LYS A 261 15.50 8.81 20.36
N GLN A 262 15.42 10.12 20.54
CA GLN A 262 15.09 10.73 21.83
C GLN A 262 13.59 10.69 22.17
N PHE A 263 12.71 10.84 21.18
CA PHE A 263 11.25 10.90 21.40
C PHE A 263 10.47 10.19 20.29
N GLY A 264 9.29 9.66 20.65
CA GLY A 264 8.30 9.13 19.73
C GLY A 264 8.48 7.66 19.35
N THR A 265 7.39 7.00 18.98
CA THR A 265 7.36 5.55 18.76
C THR A 265 8.01 5.12 17.44
N SER A 266 8.68 3.98 17.45
CA SER A 266 9.27 3.29 16.28
C SER A 266 8.75 1.87 16.09
N ALA A 267 8.21 1.26 17.14
CA ALA A 267 7.57 -0.05 17.08
C ALA A 267 6.44 -0.18 18.12
N LYS A 268 5.52 -1.13 17.91
CA LYS A 268 4.49 -1.48 18.87
C LYS A 268 4.37 -2.99 19.04
N ILE A 269 4.08 -3.44 20.26
CA ILE A 269 3.63 -4.81 20.49
C ILE A 269 2.15 -4.90 20.05
N ILE A 270 1.85 -5.90 19.23
CA ILE A 270 0.50 -6.20 18.74
C ILE A 270 0.21 -7.65 19.09
N THR A 271 -0.93 -7.90 19.74
CA THR A 271 -1.46 -9.25 19.95
C THR A 271 -2.20 -9.68 18.68
N ALA A 272 -1.71 -10.74 18.04
CA ALA A 272 -2.35 -11.37 16.89
C ALA A 272 -3.65 -12.10 17.29
N LYS A 273 -4.44 -12.54 16.30
CA LYS A 273 -5.76 -13.15 16.53
C LYS A 273 -5.68 -14.46 17.33
N ASP A 274 -4.56 -15.15 17.26
CA ASP A 274 -4.24 -16.38 17.99
C ASP A 274 -3.72 -16.11 19.42
N GLY A 275 -3.63 -14.85 19.83
CA GLY A 275 -3.10 -14.45 21.14
C GLY A 275 -1.59 -14.21 21.15
N THR A 276 -0.88 -14.47 20.06
CA THR A 276 0.58 -14.29 20.00
C THR A 276 0.97 -12.82 19.99
N GLU A 277 1.89 -12.41 20.85
CA GLU A 277 2.42 -11.05 20.86
C GLU A 277 3.59 -10.90 19.87
N VAL A 278 3.46 -9.98 18.92
CA VAL A 278 4.50 -9.66 17.94
C VAL A 278 4.94 -8.20 18.04
N LEU A 279 6.23 -7.95 17.84
CA LEU A 279 6.75 -6.59 17.68
C LEU A 279 6.59 -6.14 16.24
N THR A 280 5.79 -5.10 16.02
CA THR A 280 5.60 -4.47 14.70
C THR A 280 6.43 -3.20 14.62
N VAL A 281 7.48 -3.23 13.80
CA VAL A 281 8.40 -2.11 13.56
C VAL A 281 7.99 -1.39 12.28
N PHE A 282 7.79 -0.07 12.36
CA PHE A 282 7.38 0.77 11.23
C PHE A 282 8.43 1.84 10.90
N SER A 283 9.67 1.56 11.26
CA SER A 283 10.76 2.52 11.23
C SER A 283 11.93 1.95 10.42
N SER A 284 12.23 2.58 9.28
CA SER A 284 13.29 2.17 8.34
C SER A 284 14.71 2.35 8.87
N THR A 285 14.87 3.00 10.01
CA THR A 285 16.17 3.28 10.66
C THR A 285 16.28 2.61 12.04
N ALA A 286 15.52 1.52 12.27
CA ALA A 286 15.56 0.71 13.49
C ALA A 286 16.62 -0.42 13.47
N GLY A 287 17.74 -0.18 12.78
CA GLY A 287 18.85 -1.15 12.70
C GLY A 287 18.42 -2.48 12.09
N VAL A 288 18.85 -3.59 12.69
CA VAL A 288 18.55 -4.96 12.23
C VAL A 288 17.05 -5.29 12.20
N LEU A 289 16.24 -4.57 12.99
CA LEU A 289 14.78 -4.76 13.03
C LEU A 289 14.01 -3.84 12.07
N ALA A 290 14.70 -3.01 11.27
CA ALA A 290 14.08 -2.04 10.39
C ALA A 290 13.08 -2.66 9.40
N CYS A 291 12.03 -1.90 9.09
CA CYS A 291 11.15 -2.21 7.97
C CYS A 291 11.77 -1.74 6.65
N GLU A 292 11.47 -2.43 5.57
CA GLU A 292 11.87 -2.02 4.23
C GLU A 292 10.84 -1.04 3.64
N GLY A 293 11.31 0.09 3.08
CA GLY A 293 10.45 1.10 2.47
C GLY A 293 9.47 1.78 3.46
N THR A 294 8.23 2.00 3.00
CA THR A 294 7.15 2.70 3.75
C THR A 294 6.22 1.75 4.52
N GLY A 295 6.59 0.47 4.63
CA GLY A 295 5.78 -0.56 5.25
C GLY A 295 6.02 -0.73 6.76
N HIS A 296 5.72 -1.94 7.23
CA HIS A 296 6.04 -2.40 8.58
C HIS A 296 6.64 -3.81 8.48
N ARG A 297 7.40 -4.19 9.51
CA ARG A 297 7.96 -5.54 9.67
C ARG A 297 7.58 -6.07 11.04
N THR A 298 7.08 -7.30 11.07
CA THR A 298 6.68 -7.99 12.31
C THR A 298 7.73 -9.00 12.72
N TRP A 299 7.94 -9.12 14.04
CA TRP A 299 8.91 -10.00 14.66
C TRP A 299 8.27 -10.80 15.79
N GLY A 300 8.54 -12.11 15.84
CA GLY A 300 8.36 -12.92 17.06
C GLY A 300 9.50 -12.69 18.05
N LYS A 301 9.31 -13.08 19.31
CA LYS A 301 10.25 -12.82 20.42
C LYS A 301 11.62 -13.46 20.17
N PHE A 302 11.66 -14.75 19.84
CA PHE A 302 12.91 -15.46 19.57
C PHE A 302 13.63 -14.91 18.33
N ALA A 303 12.88 -14.57 17.28
CA ALA A 303 13.46 -13.99 16.07
C ALA A 303 14.11 -12.63 16.35
N ALA A 304 13.42 -11.74 17.10
CA ALA A 304 13.99 -10.46 17.52
C ALA A 304 15.21 -10.65 18.44
N PHE A 305 15.13 -11.59 19.38
CA PHE A 305 16.23 -11.92 20.29
C PHE A 305 17.48 -12.38 19.53
N ALA A 306 17.33 -13.26 18.55
CA ALA A 306 18.44 -13.76 17.74
C ALA A 306 19.12 -12.64 16.93
N GLU A 307 18.35 -11.74 16.33
CA GLU A 307 18.90 -10.60 15.58
C GLU A 307 19.63 -9.61 16.49
N LEU A 308 19.00 -9.22 17.59
CA LEU A 308 19.53 -8.17 18.48
C LEU A 308 20.75 -8.63 19.28
N HIS A 309 20.73 -9.85 19.80
CA HIS A 309 21.74 -10.32 20.78
C HIS A 309 22.76 -11.29 20.19
N HIS A 310 22.47 -11.88 19.02
CA HIS A 310 23.31 -12.90 18.41
C HIS A 310 23.61 -12.64 16.92
N GLY A 311 23.31 -11.43 16.41
CA GLY A 311 23.61 -11.04 15.03
C GLY A 311 22.96 -11.95 13.97
N GLY A 312 21.79 -12.50 14.29
CA GLY A 312 21.06 -13.43 13.42
C GLY A 312 21.51 -14.90 13.53
N ASP A 313 22.53 -15.22 14.34
CA ASP A 313 22.92 -16.61 14.61
C ASP A 313 21.88 -17.30 15.51
N ARG A 314 20.92 -17.95 14.84
CA ARG A 314 19.84 -18.69 15.52
C ARG A 314 20.34 -19.87 16.34
N SER A 315 21.49 -20.46 16.00
CA SER A 315 22.05 -21.58 16.75
C SER A 315 22.67 -21.12 18.06
N ALA A 316 23.38 -19.99 18.04
CA ALA A 316 23.89 -19.34 19.24
C ALA A 316 22.74 -18.85 20.14
N ALA A 317 21.71 -18.22 19.55
CA ALA A 317 20.52 -17.77 20.27
C ALA A 317 19.77 -18.94 20.92
N ALA A 318 19.60 -20.07 20.20
CA ALA A 318 18.97 -21.27 20.75
C ALA A 318 19.72 -21.81 21.99
N LYS A 319 21.05 -21.84 21.95
CA LYS A 319 21.87 -22.23 23.11
C LYS A 319 21.70 -21.27 24.28
N ALA A 320 21.60 -19.97 24.01
CA ALA A 320 21.40 -18.95 25.03
C ALA A 320 20.03 -19.10 25.73
N VAL A 321 18.94 -19.27 24.96
CA VAL A 321 17.61 -19.45 25.58
C VAL A 321 17.49 -20.77 26.36
N ILE A 322 18.17 -21.85 25.93
CA ILE A 322 18.28 -23.09 26.71
C ILE A 322 19.01 -22.82 28.04
N ALA A 323 20.10 -22.04 28.01
CA ALA A 323 20.85 -21.68 29.21
C ALA A 323 20.03 -20.79 30.16
N LEU A 324 19.14 -19.96 29.62
CA LEU A 324 18.15 -19.16 30.37
C LEU A 324 16.99 -20.01 30.91
N GLY A 325 16.94 -21.31 30.64
CA GLY A 325 15.98 -22.26 31.19
C GLY A 325 14.72 -22.47 30.34
N TYR A 326 14.69 -22.00 29.10
CA TYR A 326 13.59 -22.26 28.17
C TYR A 326 13.73 -23.66 27.53
N GLY A 327 12.61 -24.37 27.38
CA GLY A 327 12.55 -25.73 26.83
C GLY A 327 12.83 -26.86 27.83
N ARG A 328 12.90 -26.57 29.13
CA ARG A 328 12.92 -27.61 30.17
C ARG A 328 11.50 -27.90 30.63
N VAL A 329 11.07 -29.16 30.58
CA VAL A 329 9.82 -29.61 31.20
C VAL A 329 9.97 -29.40 32.70
N THR A 330 9.16 -28.54 33.30
CA THR A 330 9.02 -28.42 34.75
C THR A 330 8.57 -29.78 35.28
N GLN A 331 9.43 -30.45 36.05
CA GLN A 331 8.99 -31.57 36.90
C GLN A 331 8.19 -31.04 38.08
#